data_AF-A0A5C3KI60-F1
#
_entry.id   AF-A0A5C3KI60-F1
#
_cell.length_a   1.000
_cell.length_b   1.000
_cell.length_c   1.000
_cell.angle_alpha   90.00
_cell.angle_beta   90.00
_cell.angle_gamma   90.00
#
_symmetry.space_group_name_H-M   'P 1'
#
loop_
_entity.id
_entity.type
_entity.pdbx_description
1 polymer ?
#
loop_
_entity_poly.entity_id
_entity_poly.type
_entity_poly.pdbx_seq_one_letter_code
_entity_poly.pdbx_strand_id
1 'polypeptide(L)'
;MSHLQYYSYKGFGEEAKEKFWYNQAVRVGDRIEISGQGGWVPETSEIHKDLDAEVEQAFSNAQVYRLNIYVLGMSETSVGIVVKHVKRCMPDHQPLLTVIGAGPLALEGMRIEIEAVAHVDE
;
A
#
# COMPACT_ATOMS: atom_id res chain seq x y z
N MET A 1 3.20 -24.12 11.79
CA MET A 1 2.44 -23.33 10.79
C MET A 1 1.64 -22.28 11.54
N SER A 2 1.51 -21.08 10.98
CA SER A 2 0.61 -20.07 11.56
C SER A 2 -0.84 -20.57 11.47
N HIS A 3 -1.65 -20.28 12.49
CA HIS A 3 -3.09 -20.56 12.48
C HIS A 3 -3.90 -19.49 11.73
N LEU A 4 -3.23 -18.42 11.27
CA LEU A 4 -3.84 -17.30 10.58
C LEU A 4 -4.09 -17.62 9.10
N GLN A 5 -5.16 -17.05 8.56
CA GLN A 5 -5.47 -17.11 7.14
C GLN A 5 -4.79 -15.95 6.40
N TYR A 6 -3.95 -16.29 5.42
CA TYR A 6 -3.26 -15.34 4.55
C TYR A 6 -3.94 -15.26 3.18
N TYR A 7 -3.83 -14.09 2.55
CA TYR A 7 -4.50 -13.77 1.29
C TYR A 7 -3.52 -13.12 0.31
N SER A 8 -3.64 -13.53 -0.95
CA SER A 8 -2.99 -12.91 -2.10
C SER A 8 -4.04 -12.72 -3.19
N TYR A 9 -4.13 -11.53 -3.77
CA TYR A 9 -5.00 -11.29 -4.92
C TYR A 9 -4.36 -11.81 -6.20
N LYS A 10 -5.19 -12.06 -7.21
CA LYS A 10 -4.78 -12.60 -8.51
C LYS A 10 -3.79 -11.66 -9.23
N GLY A 11 -2.82 -12.23 -9.94
CA GLY A 11 -1.81 -11.45 -10.66
C GLY A 11 -0.59 -11.18 -9.77
N PHE A 12 -0.26 -9.91 -9.51
CA PHE A 12 0.92 -9.55 -8.73
C PHE A 12 0.97 -10.23 -7.36
N GLY A 13 -0.15 -10.40 -6.65
CA GLY A 13 -0.17 -11.05 -5.33
C GLY A 13 0.20 -12.53 -5.38
N GLU A 14 -0.18 -13.26 -6.43
CA GLU A 14 0.21 -14.65 -6.66
C GLU A 14 1.68 -14.75 -7.10
N GLU A 15 2.10 -13.88 -8.03
CA GLU A 15 3.48 -13.78 -8.48
C GLU A 15 4.43 -13.47 -7.31
N ALA A 16 4.08 -12.49 -6.48
CA ALA A 16 4.86 -12.10 -5.33
C ALA A 16 4.95 -13.20 -4.27
N LYS A 17 3.88 -13.99 -4.10
CA LYS A 17 3.89 -15.16 -3.22
C LYS A 17 4.88 -16.22 -3.68
N GLU A 18 4.97 -16.46 -4.99
CA GLU A 18 5.91 -17.43 -5.55
C GLU A 18 7.35 -16.91 -5.60
N LYS A 19 7.55 -15.65 -6.04
CA LYS A 19 8.89 -15.07 -6.28
C LYS A 19 9.53 -14.46 -5.04
N PHE A 20 8.74 -13.77 -4.22
CA PHE A 20 9.23 -12.99 -3.07
C PHE A 20 8.81 -13.58 -1.72
N TRP A 21 8.03 -14.66 -1.73
CA TRP A 21 7.73 -15.46 -0.55
C TRP A 21 6.94 -14.73 0.57
N TYR A 22 5.98 -13.88 0.19
CA TYR A 22 5.07 -13.22 1.13
C TYR A 22 3.60 -13.23 0.65
N ASN A 23 2.65 -12.91 1.52
CA ASN A 23 1.23 -12.74 1.16
C ASN A 23 0.83 -11.26 1.27
N GLN A 24 -0.17 -10.84 0.51
CA GLN A 24 -0.58 -9.43 0.47
C GLN A 24 -1.36 -8.97 1.71
N ALA A 25 -2.08 -9.88 2.36
CA ALA A 25 -2.78 -9.57 3.60
C ALA A 25 -2.91 -10.78 4.52
N VAL A 26 -3.18 -10.51 5.80
CA VAL A 26 -3.57 -11.50 6.80
C VAL A 26 -4.67 -10.91 7.67
N ARG A 27 -5.68 -11.73 8.00
CA ARG A 27 -6.71 -11.34 8.98
C ARG A 27 -6.30 -11.78 10.38
N VAL A 28 -6.33 -10.85 11.34
CA VAL A 28 -6.03 -11.08 12.75
C VAL A 28 -7.18 -10.51 13.58
N GLY A 29 -8.15 -11.36 13.94
CA GLY A 29 -9.37 -10.92 14.61
C GLY A 29 -10.21 -9.99 13.72
N ASP A 30 -10.44 -8.78 14.19
CA ASP A 30 -11.13 -7.66 13.54
C ASP A 30 -10.19 -6.78 12.69
N ARG A 31 -8.92 -7.16 12.55
CA ARG A 31 -7.91 -6.40 11.80
C ARG A 31 -7.50 -7.12 10.53
N ILE A 32 -7.27 -6.34 9.48
CA ILE A 32 -6.59 -6.79 8.27
C ILE A 32 -5.26 -6.07 8.20
N GLU A 33 -4.17 -6.81 8.37
CA GLU A 33 -2.81 -6.32 8.20
C GLU A 33 -2.43 -6.49 6.73
N ILE A 34 -1.99 -5.40 6.09
CA ILE A 34 -1.73 -5.33 4.65
C ILE A 34 -0.23 -5.08 4.43
N SER A 35 0.39 -5.89 3.58
CA SER A 35 1.78 -5.71 3.15
C SER A 35 1.96 -4.38 2.42
N GLY A 36 3.19 -3.87 2.32
CA GLY A 36 3.47 -2.62 1.60
C GLY A 36 2.94 -2.65 0.17
N GLN A 37 2.11 -1.67 -0.19
CA GLN A 37 1.55 -1.50 -1.54
C GLN A 37 2.29 -0.39 -2.28
N GLY A 38 2.82 -0.70 -3.46
CA GLY A 38 3.29 0.26 -4.44
C GLY A 38 2.28 0.44 -5.57
N GLY A 39 2.54 1.37 -6.49
CA GLY A 39 1.65 1.61 -7.62
C GLY A 39 1.93 0.72 -8.83
N TRP A 40 2.09 -0.58 -8.61
CA TRP A 40 2.09 -1.57 -9.68
C TRP A 40 0.66 -1.86 -10.14
N VAL A 41 0.48 -2.13 -11.43
CA VAL A 41 -0.77 -2.64 -11.98
C VAL A 41 -0.89 -4.14 -11.66
N PRO A 42 -1.96 -4.61 -10.99
CA PRO A 42 -2.08 -6.01 -10.57
C PRO A 42 -1.92 -7.05 -11.69
N GLU A 43 -2.36 -6.72 -12.91
CA GLU A 43 -2.36 -7.64 -14.05
C GLU A 43 -1.02 -7.73 -14.78
N THR A 44 -0.25 -6.64 -14.82
CA THR A 44 0.98 -6.53 -15.62
C THR A 44 2.24 -6.37 -14.78
N SER A 45 2.10 -6.10 -13.48
CA SER A 45 3.19 -5.79 -12.56
C SER A 45 3.98 -4.51 -12.97
N GLU A 46 3.45 -3.72 -13.89
CA GLU A 46 4.09 -2.47 -14.35
C GLU A 46 3.83 -1.35 -13.35
N ILE A 47 4.88 -0.58 -13.03
CA ILE A 47 4.77 0.62 -12.19
C ILE A 47 4.27 1.80 -13.03
N HIS A 48 3.28 2.52 -12.51
CA HIS A 48 2.82 3.75 -13.15
C HIS A 48 3.94 4.79 -13.28
N LYS A 49 4.11 5.36 -14.48
CA LYS A 49 5.11 6.41 -14.73
C LYS A 49 4.76 7.74 -14.05
N ASP A 50 3.49 7.97 -13.79
CA ASP A 50 2.98 9.16 -13.11
C ASP A 50 2.80 8.90 -11.60
N LEU A 51 3.28 9.81 -10.76
CA LEU A 51 3.23 9.65 -9.30
C LEU A 51 1.80 9.80 -8.77
N ASP A 52 0.95 10.63 -9.37
CA ASP A 52 -0.44 10.78 -8.95
C ASP A 52 -1.21 9.47 -9.19
N ALA A 53 -1.00 8.84 -10.35
CA ALA A 53 -1.57 7.53 -10.68
C ALA A 53 -1.00 6.39 -9.81
N GLU A 54 0.32 6.41 -9.54
CA GLU A 54 0.97 5.43 -8.65
C GLU A 54 0.37 5.48 -7.24
N VAL A 55 0.17 6.68 -6.72
CA VAL A 55 -0.41 6.91 -5.39
C VAL A 55 -1.90 6.52 -5.38
N GLU A 56 -2.67 6.93 -6.40
CA GLU A 56 -4.08 6.56 -6.54
C GLU A 56 -4.30 5.04 -6.51
N GLN A 57 -3.47 4.30 -7.26
CA GLN A 57 -3.55 2.85 -7.32
C GLN A 57 -3.17 2.20 -5.98
N ALA A 58 -2.20 2.74 -5.25
CA ALA A 58 -1.82 2.23 -3.93
C ALA A 58 -2.92 2.44 -2.88
N PHE A 59 -3.68 3.55 -2.97
CA PHE A 59 -4.76 3.87 -2.04
C PHE A 59 -6.12 3.22 -2.35
N SER A 60 -6.40 2.82 -3.60
CA SER A 60 -7.70 2.27 -3.99
C SER A 60 -8.03 0.90 -3.36
N ASN A 61 -7.07 0.27 -2.69
CA ASN A 61 -7.16 -1.12 -2.24
C ASN A 61 -7.77 -1.33 -0.85
N ALA A 62 -8.02 -0.30 -0.02
CA ALA A 62 -8.64 -0.51 1.30
C ALA A 62 -9.20 0.76 2.00
N GLN A 63 -10.31 0.61 2.73
CA GLN A 63 -10.68 1.55 3.80
C GLN A 63 -9.83 1.22 5.05
N VAL A 64 -8.98 2.16 5.45
CA VAL A 64 -7.93 1.93 6.45
C VAL A 64 -7.94 2.99 7.53
N TYR A 65 -7.53 2.63 8.74
CA TYR A 65 -7.42 3.57 9.86
C TYR A 65 -5.97 3.92 10.21
N ARG A 66 -4.97 3.19 9.68
CA ARG A 66 -3.54 3.45 9.87
C ARG A 66 -2.77 3.30 8.56
N LEU A 67 -1.85 4.24 8.34
CA LEU A 67 -0.96 4.31 7.19
C LEU A 67 0.48 4.63 7.62
N ASN A 68 1.43 3.84 7.12
CA ASN A 68 2.85 4.20 7.08
C ASN A 68 3.26 4.32 5.62
N ILE A 69 3.81 5.47 5.24
CA ILE A 69 4.13 5.79 3.85
C ILE A 69 5.61 6.08 3.73
N TYR A 70 6.25 5.37 2.81
CA TYR A 70 7.67 5.48 2.50
C TYR A 70 7.82 6.13 1.13
N VAL A 71 8.51 7.28 1.06
CA VAL A 71 8.63 8.07 -0.17
C VAL A 71 10.10 8.20 -0.58
N LEU A 72 10.44 7.74 -1.78
CA LEU A 72 11.76 7.96 -2.37
C LEU A 72 11.87 9.42 -2.83
N GLY A 73 12.95 10.11 -2.45
CA GLY A 73 13.17 11.50 -2.87
C GLY A 73 12.14 12.48 -2.32
N MET A 74 11.74 12.30 -1.05
CA MET A 74 10.72 13.10 -0.38
C MET A 74 10.94 14.62 -0.51
N SER A 75 9.89 15.34 -0.88
CA SER A 75 9.82 16.79 -1.03
C SER A 75 8.47 17.33 -0.56
N GLU A 76 8.32 18.66 -0.45
CA GLU A 76 7.02 19.27 -0.14
C GLU A 76 5.95 18.90 -1.18
N THR A 77 6.34 18.80 -2.46
CA THR A 77 5.44 18.37 -3.54
C THR A 77 4.95 16.95 -3.34
N SER A 78 5.84 15.99 -3.03
CA SER A 78 5.42 14.60 -2.81
C SER A 78 4.53 14.48 -1.57
N VAL A 79 4.81 15.24 -0.50
CA VAL A 79 3.94 15.30 0.69
C VAL A 79 2.56 15.86 0.32
N GLY A 80 2.49 16.92 -0.49
CA GLY A 80 1.22 17.47 -0.96
C GLY A 80 0.38 16.46 -1.76
N ILE A 81 1.02 15.66 -2.62
CA ILE A 81 0.37 14.57 -3.37
C ILE A 81 -0.16 13.50 -2.41
N VAL A 82 0.65 13.05 -1.44
CA VAL A 82 0.20 12.08 -0.42
C VAL A 82 -1.01 12.61 0.34
N VAL A 83 -0.96 13.85 0.83
CA VAL A 83 -2.08 14.47 1.57
C VAL A 83 -3.34 14.57 0.71
N LYS A 84 -3.21 14.91 -0.57
CA LYS A 84 -4.34 14.94 -1.52
C LYS A 84 -5.03 13.58 -1.59
N HIS A 85 -4.27 12.50 -1.75
CA HIS A 85 -4.83 11.14 -1.85
C HIS A 85 -5.37 10.62 -0.53
N VAL A 86 -4.72 10.89 0.60
CA VAL A 86 -5.26 10.56 1.93
C VAL A 86 -6.65 11.18 2.11
N LYS A 87 -6.82 12.47 1.83
CA LYS A 87 -8.13 13.14 1.94
C LYS A 87 -9.18 12.57 0.97
N ARG A 88 -8.75 12.19 -0.23
CA ARG A 88 -9.65 11.65 -1.27
C ARG A 88 -10.16 10.25 -0.91
N CYS A 89 -9.27 9.41 -0.38
CA CYS A 89 -9.57 8.00 -0.08
C CYS A 89 -10.22 7.81 1.30
N MET A 90 -10.06 8.78 2.20
CA MET A 90 -10.66 8.79 3.54
C MET A 90 -11.36 10.14 3.76
N PRO A 91 -12.48 10.43 3.05
CA PRO A 91 -13.15 11.72 3.15
C PRO A 91 -13.85 11.93 4.50
N ASP A 92 -14.25 10.84 5.17
CA ASP A 92 -15.09 10.87 6.36
C ASP A 92 -14.31 10.70 7.68
N HIS A 93 -13.00 10.44 7.63
CA HIS A 93 -12.14 10.32 8.81
C HIS A 93 -10.68 10.71 8.53
N GLN A 94 -9.90 10.93 9.59
CA GLN A 94 -8.45 11.13 9.50
C GLN A 94 -7.72 9.89 10.05
N PRO A 95 -6.92 9.19 9.25
CA PRO A 95 -6.19 8.01 9.70
C PRO A 95 -5.02 8.39 10.60
N LEU A 96 -4.51 7.42 11.36
CA LEU A 96 -3.15 7.47 11.88
C LEU A 96 -2.18 7.46 10.69
N LEU A 97 -1.28 8.44 10.63
CA LEU A 97 -0.42 8.65 9.48
C LEU A 97 1.04 8.91 9.90
N THR A 98 1.95 8.13 9.32
CA THR A 98 3.39 8.42 9.32
C THR A 98 3.87 8.49 7.88
N VAL A 99 4.64 9.53 7.54
CA VAL A 99 5.28 9.68 6.22
C VAL A 99 6.76 9.93 6.44
N ILE A 100 7.62 9.10 5.85
CA ILE A 100 9.07 9.25 5.94
C ILE A 100 9.74 9.18 4.56
N GLY A 101 10.89 9.84 4.45
CA GLY A 101 11.79 9.65 3.32
C GLY A 101 12.47 8.29 3.42
N ALA A 102 12.55 7.58 2.29
CA ALA A 102 13.19 6.27 2.20
C ALA A 102 14.33 6.27 1.16
N GLY A 103 15.20 5.26 1.26
CA GLY A 103 16.11 4.88 0.18
C GLY A 103 15.39 4.15 -0.95
N PRO A 104 16.12 3.46 -1.85
CA PRO A 104 15.50 2.67 -2.92
C PRO A 104 14.47 1.67 -2.38
N LEU A 105 13.34 1.54 -3.10
CA LEU A 105 12.27 0.58 -2.81
C LEU A 105 12.48 -0.72 -3.61
N ALA A 106 11.72 -1.76 -3.28
CA ALA A 106 12.01 -3.13 -3.72
C ALA A 106 11.99 -3.35 -5.23
N LEU A 107 11.06 -2.70 -5.96
CA LEU A 107 10.97 -2.82 -7.43
C LEU A 107 11.51 -1.56 -8.12
N GLU A 108 12.14 -1.76 -9.26
CA GLU A 108 12.63 -0.67 -10.10
C GLU A 108 11.48 0.25 -10.52
N GLY A 109 11.68 1.56 -10.36
CA GLY A 109 10.68 2.58 -10.69
C GLY A 109 9.69 2.92 -9.58
N MET A 110 9.64 2.15 -8.49
CA MET A 110 8.82 2.52 -7.31
C MET A 110 9.31 3.82 -6.68
N ARG A 111 8.36 4.71 -6.38
CA ARG A 111 8.64 5.98 -5.67
C ARG A 111 7.90 6.07 -4.33
N ILE A 112 6.89 5.24 -4.15
CA ILE A 112 6.10 5.18 -2.93
C ILE A 112 5.80 3.73 -2.54
N GLU A 113 5.77 3.47 -1.24
CA GLU A 113 5.25 2.24 -0.66
C GLU A 113 4.36 2.58 0.53
N ILE A 114 3.19 1.95 0.60
CA ILE A 114 2.14 2.22 1.60
C ILE A 114 1.86 0.94 2.38
N GLU A 115 2.26 0.89 3.65
CA GLU A 115 1.80 -0.11 4.60
C GLU A 115 0.50 0.38 5.25
N ALA A 116 -0.51 -0.47 5.28
CA ALA A 116 -1.83 -0.08 5.76
C ALA A 116 -2.45 -1.11 6.69
N VAL A 117 -3.34 -0.65 7.55
CA VAL A 117 -4.16 -1.52 8.39
C VAL A 117 -5.62 -1.11 8.29
N ALA A 118 -6.45 -2.09 7.98
CA ALA A 118 -7.90 -1.95 7.99
C ALA A 118 -8.51 -2.61 9.24
N HIS A 119 -9.68 -2.12 9.61
CA HIS A 119 -10.54 -2.72 10.64
C HIS A 119 -11.84 -3.16 9.96
N VAL A 120 -12.34 -4.32 10.36
CA VAL A 120 -13.57 -4.90 9.85
C VAL A 120 -14.36 -5.42 11.03
N ASP A 121 -15.66 -5.13 11.05
CA ASP A 121 -16.56 -5.69 12.06
C ASP A 121 -16.50 -7.23 12.06
N GLU A 122 -16.74 -7.83 13.22
CA GLU A 122 -16.78 -9.29 13.40
C GLU A 122 -17.97 -9.95 12.70
#